data_AF-A0A1H2R3H8-F1
#
_entry.id   AF-A0A1H2R3H8-F1
#
_cell.length_a   1.000
_cell.length_b   1.000
_cell.length_c   1.000
_cell.angle_alpha   90.00
_cell.angle_beta   90.00
_cell.angle_gamma   90.00
#
_symmetry.space_group_name_H-M   'P 1'
#
loop_
_entity.id
_entity.type
_entity.pdbx_description
1 polymer ?
#
loop_
_entity_poly.entity_id
_entity_poly.type
_entity_poly.pdbx_seq_one_letter_code
_entity_poly.pdbx_strand_id
1 'polypeptide(L)'
;MNGTNIFLDDVRQSPDNHVLVKTAEECMRLLQNTADVSHLSLDHDLGTKYFNGFSVVLYLLEKQIIPSKITIHSANAVGGKRMYRRLMEARKSGELPERVKILHRPLPLNA
;
A
#
# COMPACT_ATOMS: atom_id res chain seq x y z
N MET A 1 -8.51 19.90 1.46
CA MET A 1 -7.64 19.37 0.39
C MET A 1 -7.79 17.86 0.40
N ASN A 2 -8.00 17.24 -0.75
CA ASN A 2 -8.06 15.79 -0.84
C ASN A 2 -6.62 15.31 -1.07
N GLY A 3 -6.08 14.48 -0.18
CA GLY A 3 -4.73 13.94 -0.35
C GLY A 3 -4.66 12.94 -1.51
N THR A 4 -3.45 12.50 -1.84
CA THR A 4 -3.21 11.65 -3.01
C THR A 4 -3.62 10.21 -2.72
N ASN A 5 -4.32 9.56 -3.65
CA ASN A 5 -4.55 8.12 -3.60
C ASN A 5 -3.61 7.42 -4.58
N ILE A 6 -2.96 6.35 -4.14
CA ILE A 6 -1.97 5.60 -4.89
C ILE A 6 -2.44 4.16 -5.01
N PHE A 7 -2.42 3.62 -6.22
CA PHE A 7 -2.78 2.25 -6.52
C PHE A 7 -1.56 1.53 -7.10
N LEU A 8 -0.98 0.61 -6.34
CA LEU A 8 0.16 -0.20 -6.76
C LEU A 8 -0.31 -1.55 -7.30
N ASP A 9 -0.26 -1.70 -8.62
CA ASP A 9 -0.64 -2.92 -9.33
C ASP A 9 -0.02 -2.90 -10.73
N ASP A 10 0.57 -4.00 -11.18
CA ASP A 10 1.18 -4.14 -12.51
C ASP A 10 0.21 -4.66 -13.58
N VAL A 11 -0.93 -5.21 -13.17
CA VAL A 11 -1.90 -5.90 -14.02
C VAL A 11 -3.24 -5.17 -14.11
N ARG A 12 -3.81 -4.75 -12.98
CA ARG A 12 -5.17 -4.20 -12.91
C ARG A 12 -5.19 -2.71 -13.23
N GLN A 13 -6.35 -2.26 -13.74
CA GLN A 13 -6.63 -0.83 -13.84
C GLN A 13 -6.89 -0.23 -12.46
N SER A 14 -6.42 0.99 -12.23
CA SER A 14 -6.73 1.73 -11.01
C SER A 14 -8.13 2.35 -11.08
N PRO A 15 -8.79 2.59 -9.94
CA PRO A 15 -9.95 3.47 -9.90
C PRO A 15 -9.60 4.90 -10.36
N ASP A 16 -10.57 5.64 -10.92
CA ASP A 16 -10.36 6.97 -11.53
C ASP A 16 -9.68 8.00 -10.60
N ASN A 17 -9.89 7.87 -9.29
CA ASN A 17 -9.35 8.79 -8.28
C ASN A 17 -8.00 8.34 -7.71
N HIS A 18 -7.30 7.41 -8.35
CA HIS A 18 -5.98 6.91 -7.94
C HIS A 18 -4.92 7.16 -9.01
N VAL A 19 -3.71 7.46 -8.55
CA VAL A 19 -2.50 7.38 -9.37
C VAL A 19 -2.05 5.92 -9.42
N LEU A 20 -2.05 5.33 -10.62
CA LEU A 20 -1.52 3.98 -10.86
C LEU A 20 0.01 4.01 -10.88
N VAL A 21 0.65 3.12 -10.11
CA VAL A 21 2.09 2.83 -10.17
C VAL A 21 2.26 1.32 -10.33
N LYS A 22 3.18 0.90 -11.22
CA LYS A 22 3.28 -0.51 -11.62
C LYS A 22 4.40 -1.28 -10.93
N THR A 23 5.37 -0.56 -10.36
CA THR A 23 6.50 -1.18 -9.67
C THR A 23 6.63 -0.69 -8.24
N ALA A 24 7.23 -1.52 -7.38
CA ALA A 24 7.49 -1.14 -6.00
C ALA A 24 8.40 0.10 -5.92
N GLU A 25 9.39 0.21 -6.80
CA GLU A 25 10.32 1.35 -6.83
C GLU A 25 9.63 2.65 -7.23
N GLU A 26 8.75 2.64 -8.23
CA GLU A 26 7.93 3.80 -8.59
C GLU A 26 7.03 4.21 -7.43
N CYS A 27 6.42 3.23 -6.74
CA CYS A 27 5.59 3.50 -5.57
C CYS A 27 6.40 4.15 -4.44
N MET A 28 7.59 3.63 -4.12
CA MET A 28 8.47 4.24 -3.11
C MET A 28 8.89 5.66 -3.49
N ARG A 29 9.28 5.90 -4.75
CA ARG A 29 9.62 7.24 -5.26
C ARG A 29 8.43 8.19 -5.16
N LEU A 30 7.23 7.75 -5.52
CA LEU A 30 6.03 8.58 -5.41
C LEU A 30 5.69 8.89 -3.95
N LEU A 31 5.72 7.89 -3.07
CA LEU A 31 5.48 8.04 -1.64
C LEU A 31 6.44 9.05 -1.00
N GLN A 32 7.73 9.00 -1.35
CA GLN A 32 8.74 9.93 -0.85
C GLN A 32 8.47 11.39 -1.25
N ASN A 33 7.92 11.60 -2.45
CA ASN A 33 7.66 12.93 -2.99
C ASN A 33 6.24 13.44 -2.72
N THR A 34 5.41 12.66 -2.00
CA THR A 34 4.01 13.00 -1.73
C THR A 34 3.82 13.36 -0.27
N ALA A 35 3.53 14.63 0.01
CA ALA A 35 3.37 15.13 1.39
C ALA A 35 2.13 14.56 2.11
N ASP A 36 1.02 14.33 1.38
CA ASP A 36 -0.23 13.80 1.93
C ASP A 36 -0.77 12.65 1.10
N VAL A 37 -0.69 11.44 1.66
CA VAL A 37 -1.22 10.20 1.07
C VAL A 37 -2.51 9.82 1.80
N SER A 38 -3.64 10.03 1.13
CA SER A 38 -4.96 9.69 1.67
C SER A 38 -5.23 8.18 1.65
N HIS A 39 -4.92 7.51 0.54
CA HIS A 39 -5.15 6.07 0.40
C HIS A 39 -4.02 5.41 -0.38
N LEU A 40 -3.34 4.45 0.24
CA LEU A 40 -2.38 3.56 -0.41
C LEU A 40 -3.02 2.17 -0.59
N SER A 41 -3.19 1.74 -1.83
CA SER A 41 -3.72 0.43 -2.21
C SER A 41 -2.60 -0.43 -2.78
N LEU A 42 -2.37 -1.63 -2.22
CA LEU A 42 -1.20 -2.48 -2.50
C LEU A 42 -1.60 -3.86 -3.05
N ASP A 43 -1.14 -4.17 -4.26
CA ASP A 43 -0.93 -5.54 -4.73
C ASP A 43 0.43 -6.06 -4.21
N HIS A 44 0.51 -7.37 -3.99
CA HIS A 44 1.76 -8.00 -3.55
C HIS A 44 2.65 -8.37 -4.75
N ASP A 45 2.10 -9.00 -5.77
CA ASP A 45 2.85 -9.62 -6.85
C ASP A 45 3.01 -8.63 -8.01
N LEU A 46 4.22 -8.04 -8.13
CA LEU A 46 4.53 -6.99 -9.11
C LEU A 46 5.53 -7.47 -10.17
N GLY A 47 5.36 -8.69 -10.66
CA GLY A 47 6.24 -9.31 -11.65
C GLY A 47 7.65 -9.70 -11.16
N THR A 48 8.10 -9.25 -9.98
CA THR A 48 9.40 -9.66 -9.39
C THR A 48 9.26 -10.17 -7.96
N LYS A 49 10.14 -11.10 -7.55
CA LYS A 49 10.16 -11.61 -6.15
C LYS A 49 10.86 -10.66 -5.18
N TYR A 50 11.80 -9.85 -5.67
CA TYR A 50 12.66 -9.00 -4.83
C TYR A 50 11.99 -7.67 -4.46
N PHE A 51 11.27 -7.05 -5.41
CA PHE A 51 10.60 -5.78 -5.24
C PHE A 51 9.10 -5.98 -5.45
N ASN A 52 8.43 -6.30 -4.34
CA ASN A 52 7.01 -6.68 -4.28
C ASN A 52 6.27 -5.75 -3.30
N GLY A 53 4.96 -5.90 -3.14
CA GLY A 53 4.18 -5.05 -2.23
C GLY A 53 4.66 -5.09 -0.77
N PHE A 54 5.25 -6.20 -0.32
CA PHE A 54 5.83 -6.29 1.03
C PHE A 54 7.06 -5.40 1.18
N SER A 55 7.88 -5.24 0.13
CA SER A 55 9.00 -4.30 0.13
C SER A 55 8.51 -2.86 0.34
N VAL A 56 7.37 -2.48 -0.25
CA VAL A 56 6.74 -1.17 -0.04
C VAL A 56 6.26 -0.98 1.41
N VAL A 57 5.69 -2.02 2.02
CA VAL A 57 5.31 -1.99 3.45
C VAL A 57 6.53 -1.74 4.34
N LEU A 58 7.65 -2.43 4.10
CA LEU A 58 8.88 -2.22 4.88
C LEU A 58 9.41 -0.80 4.70
N TYR A 59 9.46 -0.30 3.47
CA TYR A 59 9.90 1.06 3.16
C TYR A 59 9.04 2.12 3.86
N LEU A 60 7.72 1.95 3.83
CA LEU A 60 6.77 2.86 4.47
C LEU A 60 7.04 3.01 5.98
N LEU A 61 7.30 1.89 6.65
CA LEU A 61 7.59 1.85 8.08
C LEU A 61 8.98 2.43 8.40
N GLU A 62 9.99 2.10 7.59
CA GLU A 62 11.35 2.63 7.75
C GLU A 62 11.40 4.16 7.60
N LYS A 63 10.67 4.70 6.61
CA LYS A 63 10.64 6.14 6.32
C LYS A 63 9.57 6.91 7.09
N GLN A 64 8.83 6.24 7.97
CA GLN A 64 7.74 6.85 8.75
C GLN A 64 6.73 7.61 7.88
N ILE A 65 6.44 7.04 6.71
CA ILE A 65 5.39 7.57 5.81
C ILE A 65 4.07 7.04 6.34
N ILE A 66 3.12 7.94 6.67
CA ILE A 66 1.90 7.57 7.39
C ILE A 66 0.66 7.92 6.53
N PRO A 67 0.24 7.04 5.61
CA PRO A 67 -1.02 7.22 4.89
C PRO A 67 -2.21 7.21 5.83
N SER A 68 -3.29 7.89 5.46
CA SER A 68 -4.54 7.85 6.23
C SER A 68 -5.21 6.47 6.17
N LYS A 69 -5.10 5.78 5.02
CA LYS A 69 -5.66 4.45 4.77
C LYS A 69 -4.69 3.59 3.97
N ILE A 70 -4.49 2.34 4.41
CA ILE A 70 -3.76 1.31 3.68
C ILE A 70 -4.73 0.17 3.37
N THR A 71 -4.76 -0.26 2.10
CA THR A 71 -5.58 -1.35 1.62
C THR A 71 -4.71 -2.37 0.92
N ILE A 72 -4.78 -3.63 1.34
CA ILE A 72 -4.13 -4.74 0.65
C ILE A 72 -5.16 -5.41 -0.25
N HIS A 73 -5.08 -5.15 -1.55
CA HIS A 73 -5.99 -5.71 -2.57
C HIS A 73 -5.42 -6.94 -3.28
N SER A 74 -4.20 -7.37 -2.91
CA SER A 74 -3.52 -8.55 -3.43
C SER A 74 -4.39 -9.81 -3.48
N ALA A 75 -4.43 -10.46 -4.65
CA ALA A 75 -5.02 -11.81 -4.81
C ALA A 75 -4.14 -12.91 -4.18
N ASN A 76 -2.84 -12.66 -3.99
CA ASN A 76 -1.95 -13.57 -3.29
C ASN A 76 -2.28 -13.62 -1.79
N ALA A 77 -2.96 -14.68 -1.36
CA ALA A 77 -3.42 -14.81 0.02
C ALA A 77 -2.27 -14.87 1.04
N VAL A 78 -1.14 -15.48 0.68
CA VAL A 78 0.02 -15.62 1.57
C VAL A 78 0.75 -14.28 1.67
N GLY A 79 1.06 -13.66 0.52
CA GLY A 79 1.73 -12.36 0.43
C GLY A 79 0.90 -11.25 1.08
N GLY A 80 -0.40 -11.20 0.79
CA GLY A 80 -1.34 -10.26 1.40
C GLY A 80 -1.42 -10.42 2.92
N LYS A 81 -1.51 -11.66 3.42
CA LYS A 81 -1.53 -11.92 4.87
C LYS A 81 -0.21 -11.52 5.53
N ARG A 82 0.92 -11.70 4.85
CA ARG A 82 2.24 -11.27 5.33
C ARG A 82 2.31 -9.74 5.47
N MET A 83 1.86 -9.00 4.46
CA MET A 83 1.76 -7.54 4.53
C MET A 83 0.86 -7.08 5.67
N TYR A 84 -0.33 -7.67 5.81
CA TYR A 84 -1.28 -7.30 6.85
C TYR A 84 -0.71 -7.54 8.25
N ARG A 85 -0.08 -8.70 8.49
CA ARG A 85 0.54 -9.03 9.77
C ARG A 85 1.61 -8.02 10.17
N ARG A 86 2.51 -7.67 9.25
CA ARG A 86 3.59 -6.69 9.51
C ARG A 86 3.03 -5.32 9.87
N LEU A 87 1.98 -4.86 9.19
CA LEU A 87 1.30 -3.60 9.49
C LEU A 87 0.61 -3.62 10.86
N MET A 88 -0.01 -4.75 11.23
CA MET A 88 -0.64 -4.92 12.55
C MET A 88 0.40 -5.00 13.68
N GLU A 89 1.55 -5.63 13.44
CA GLU A 89 2.69 -5.63 14.37
C GLU A 89 3.25 -4.22 14.55
N ALA A 90 3.46 -3.48 13.46
CA ALA A 90 3.89 -2.08 13.50
C ALA A 90 2.93 -1.21 14.31
N ARG A 91 1.61 -1.44 14.19
CA ARG A 91 0.63 -0.73 15.00
C ARG A 91 0.78 -1.05 16.49
N LYS A 92 0.98 -2.33 16.83
CA LYS A 92 1.15 -2.76 18.22
C LYS A 92 2.44 -2.26 18.85
N SER A 93 3.52 -2.15 18.07
CA SER A 93 4.82 -1.65 18.53
C SER A 93 4.92 -0.13 18.58
N GLY A 94 3.94 0.59 18.01
CA GLY A 94 3.95 2.06 17.92
C GLY A 94 4.70 2.62 16.70
N GLU A 95 5.24 1.76 15.82
CA GLU A 95 5.84 2.18 14.54
C GLU A 95 4.79 2.75 13.56
N LEU A 96 3.53 2.37 13.71
CA LEU A 96 2.41 2.86 12.89
C LEU A 96 1.26 3.36 13.79
N PRO A 97 0.79 4.61 13.64
CA PRO A 97 -0.28 5.15 14.48
C PRO A 97 -1.61 4.38 14.35
N GLU A 98 -2.37 4.30 15.45
CA GLU A 98 -3.68 3.63 15.46
C GLU A 98 -4.72 4.26 14.51
N ARG A 99 -4.59 5.56 14.23
CA ARG A 99 -5.46 6.30 13.31
C ARG A 99 -5.41 5.79 11.86
N VAL A 100 -4.35 5.05 11.49
CA VAL A 100 -4.19 4.51 10.13
C VAL A 100 -5.16 3.37 9.92
N LYS A 101 -6.11 3.54 9.00
CA LYS A 101 -7.07 2.47 8.64
C LYS A 101 -6.35 1.41 7.81
N ILE A 102 -6.34 0.15 8.26
CA ILE A 102 -5.71 -0.97 7.54
C ILE A 102 -6.79 -1.98 7.15
N LEU A 103 -6.86 -2.34 5.87
CA LEU A 103 -7.81 -3.30 5.34
C LEU A 103 -7.08 -4.41 4.55
N HIS A 104 -7.52 -5.65 4.68
CA HIS A 104 -6.96 -6.81 3.97
C HIS A 104 -8.05 -7.51 3.15
N ARG A 105 -7.79 -7.68 1.85
CA ARG A 105 -8.73 -8.13 0.80
C ARG A 105 -9.88 -7.19 0.39
N PRO A 106 -9.70 -5.87 0.17
CA PRO A 106 -10.78 -5.06 -0.41
C PRO A 106 -10.53 -4.75 -1.89
N LEU A 107 -11.42 -5.26 -2.74
CA LEU A 107 -12.11 -4.57 -3.84
C LEU A 107 -13.48 -5.29 -4.02
N PRO A 108 -14.59 -4.63 -4.43
CA PRO A 108 -14.69 -3.76 -5.61
C PRO A 108 -15.06 -2.30 -5.31
N LEU A 109 -14.63 -1.36 -6.15
CA LEU A 109 -15.02 0.07 -6.06
C LEU A 109 -15.94 0.54 -7.21
N ASN A 110 -16.21 -0.32 -8.20
CA ASN A 110 -17.45 -0.56 -8.94
C ASN A 110 -17.15 -1.55 -10.08
N ALA A 111 -18.16 -2.27 -10.59
CA ALA A 111 -18.09 -3.07 -11.82
C ALA A 111 -18.15 -2.16 -13.06
#